data_AF-A0A0G4MAC5-F1
#
_entry.id   AF-A0A0G4MAC5-F1
#
_cell.length_a   1.000
_cell.length_b   1.000
_cell.length_c   1.000
_cell.angle_alpha   90.00
_cell.angle_beta   90.00
_cell.angle_gamma   90.00
#
_symmetry.space_group_name_H-M   'P 1'
#
loop_
_entity.id
_entity.type
_entity.pdbx_description
1 polymer ?
#
loop_
_entity_poly.entity_id
_entity_poly.type
_entity_poly.pdbx_seq_one_letter_code
_entity_poly.pdbx_strand_id
1 'polypeptide(L)'
;MPDNIVFISLHAMMKDFTLLTFLALWCFTGFLLAMQWLIDANDNSSVTPSWATTGKWMLWIWFGLDGTGVDQSVDFHLILGPALMIAFAFLGNTLFLTILVAMLTNTFSKIIADEAAEIQFRRTVLTFEGVKSDAIFAYPPACNVLALLVLLPLKMVVSPRRFHDVHVALVRTVNAPTLLLIALYERRFFAARRPAQAWLVNWRLAGLSP
;
A
#
# COMPACT_ATOMS: atom_id res chain seq x y z
N MET A 1 -7.04 -8.22 -2.02
CA MET A 1 -7.04 -6.94 -2.78
C MET A 1 -7.02 -5.69 -1.89
N PRO A 2 -7.62 -5.64 -0.68
CA PRO A 2 -7.39 -4.50 0.23
C PRO A 2 -5.96 -4.46 0.81
N ASP A 3 -5.20 -5.55 0.72
CA ASP A 3 -3.83 -5.61 1.25
C ASP A 3 -2.85 -4.69 0.51
N ASN A 4 -3.10 -4.43 -0.79
CA ASN A 4 -2.21 -3.58 -1.58
C ASN A 4 -2.42 -2.10 -1.28
N ILE A 5 -3.64 -1.66 -0.92
CA ILE A 5 -3.87 -0.24 -0.69
C ILE A 5 -3.31 0.25 0.65
N VAL A 6 -3.33 -0.59 1.68
CA VAL A 6 -2.69 -0.24 2.95
C VAL A 6 -1.19 -0.01 2.73
N PHE A 7 -0.55 -0.85 1.91
CA PHE A 7 0.86 -0.67 1.57
C PHE A 7 1.11 0.57 0.69
N ILE A 8 0.27 0.81 -0.33
CA ILE A 8 0.37 1.99 -1.21
C ILE A 8 0.17 3.28 -0.43
N SER A 9 -0.81 3.30 0.48
CA SER A 9 -1.10 4.46 1.32
C SER A 9 0.00 4.72 2.33
N LEU A 10 0.55 3.68 2.98
CA LEU A 10 1.75 3.80 3.83
C LEU A 10 2.93 4.38 3.04
N HIS A 11 3.23 3.84 1.86
CA HIS A 11 4.32 4.32 1.03
C HIS A 11 4.14 5.79 0.62
N ALA A 12 2.93 6.21 0.28
CA ALA A 12 2.64 7.61 -0.02
C ALA A 12 2.82 8.52 1.21
N MET A 13 2.38 8.07 2.39
CA MET A 13 2.55 8.79 3.66
C MET A 13 4.02 8.90 4.12
N MET A 14 4.90 7.99 3.70
CA MET A 14 6.33 8.03 4.06
C MET A 14 6.99 9.36 3.67
N LYS A 15 6.54 10.02 2.60
CA LYS A 15 7.08 11.33 2.19
C LYS A 15 6.83 12.41 3.25
N ASP A 16 5.61 12.50 3.75
CA ASP A 16 5.24 13.52 4.74
C ASP A 16 5.91 13.22 6.09
N PHE A 17 5.97 11.93 6.44
CA PHE A 17 6.68 11.47 7.64
C PHE A 17 8.18 11.81 7.59
N THR A 18 8.85 11.56 6.45
CA THR A 18 10.29 11.83 6.30
C THR A 18 10.63 13.31 6.35
N LEU A 19 9.80 14.18 5.77
CA LEU A 19 9.97 15.63 5.87
C LEU A 19 9.87 16.09 7.33
N LEU A 20 8.82 15.69 8.04
CA LEU A 20 8.64 16.07 9.44
C LEU A 20 9.73 15.49 10.35
N THR A 21 10.16 14.26 10.09
CA THR A 21 11.28 13.63 10.83
C THR A 21 12.59 14.38 10.58
N PHE A 22 12.86 14.79 9.35
CA PHE A 22 14.02 15.61 9.04
C PHE A 22 13.98 16.97 9.75
N LEU A 23 12.81 17.62 9.77
CA LEU A 23 12.63 18.90 10.46
C LEU A 23 12.75 18.75 11.99
N ALA A 24 12.27 17.64 12.54
CA ALA A 24 12.46 17.27 13.95
C ALA A 24 13.94 17.08 14.30
N LEU A 25 14.71 16.36 13.47
CA LEU A 25 16.16 16.18 13.64
C LEU A 25 16.92 17.50 13.52
N TRP A 26 16.51 18.37 12.59
CA TRP A 26 17.09 19.70 12.44
C TRP A 26 16.85 20.55 13.69
N CYS A 27 15.63 20.53 14.22
CA CYS A 27 15.26 21.21 15.45
C CYS A 27 16.05 20.65 16.65
N PHE A 28 16.13 19.32 16.79
CA PHE A 28 16.90 18.64 17.82
C PHE A 28 18.37 19.08 17.82
N THR A 29 18.97 19.14 16.64
CA THR A 29 20.35 19.59 16.48
C THR A 29 20.53 21.05 16.88
N GLY A 30 19.56 21.93 16.56
CA GLY A 30 19.56 23.34 16.97
C GLY A 30 19.49 23.52 18.48
N PHE A 31 18.60 22.79 19.17
CA PHE A 31 18.53 22.83 20.64
C PHE A 31 19.80 22.26 21.29
N LEU A 32 20.37 21.19 20.74
CA LEU A 32 21.63 20.60 21.24
C LEU A 32 22.79 21.59 21.11
N LEU A 33 22.93 22.25 19.96
CA LEU A 33 23.94 23.31 19.74
C LEU A 33 23.76 24.47 20.72
N ALA A 34 22.51 24.93 20.94
CA ALA A 34 22.23 26.00 21.88
C ALA A 34 22.65 25.62 23.33
N MET A 35 22.38 24.38 23.73
CA MET A 35 22.81 23.86 25.04
C MET A 35 24.33 23.72 25.13
N GLN A 36 25.00 23.26 24.08
CA GLN A 36 26.46 23.17 24.05
C GLN A 36 27.12 24.54 24.20
N TRP A 37 26.61 25.55 23.49
CA TRP A 37 27.11 26.92 23.60
C TRP A 37 26.86 27.52 24.98
N LEU A 38 25.72 27.17 25.60
CA LEU A 38 25.41 27.59 26.97
C LEU A 38 26.38 26.97 27.99
N ILE A 39 26.78 25.71 27.79
CA ILE A 39 27.80 25.02 28.60
C ILE A 39 29.16 25.69 28.44
N ASP A 40 29.59 25.91 27.19
CA ASP A 40 30.90 26.51 26.89
C ASP A 40 31.01 27.96 27.40
N ALA A 41 29.88 28.68 27.53
CA ALA A 41 29.84 30.03 28.07
C ALA A 41 29.88 30.09 29.62
N ASN A 42 29.70 28.96 30.32
CA ASN A 42 29.68 28.91 31.78
C ASN A 42 31.02 28.41 32.34
N ASP A 43 31.95 29.35 32.60
CA ASP A 43 33.32 29.09 33.10
C ASP A 43 33.41 28.44 34.50
N ASN A 44 32.29 28.26 35.20
CA ASN A 44 32.26 27.90 36.63
C ASN A 44 32.13 26.40 36.92
N SER A 45 32.03 25.54 35.90
CA SER A 45 31.66 24.13 36.06
C SER A 45 32.82 23.17 35.76
N SER A 46 33.28 22.45 36.79
CA SER A 46 34.40 21.48 36.71
C SER A 46 34.05 20.16 35.99
N VAL A 47 32.80 20.00 35.55
CA VAL A 47 32.30 18.85 34.81
C VAL A 47 31.55 19.36 33.58
N THR A 48 32.22 19.37 32.43
CA THR A 48 31.58 19.62 31.13
C THR A 48 31.01 18.29 30.61
N PRO A 49 29.69 18.05 30.64
CA PRO A 49 29.15 16.83 30.06
C PRO A 49 29.40 16.83 28.55
N SER A 50 29.83 15.68 28.04
CA SER A 50 30.02 15.46 26.60
C SER A 50 28.71 15.65 25.84
N TRP A 51 28.79 16.13 24.60
CA TRP A 51 27.66 16.32 23.68
C TRP A 51 26.75 15.07 23.59
N ALA A 52 27.32 13.88 23.73
CA ALA A 52 26.60 12.61 23.71
C ALA A 52 25.71 12.42 24.96
N THR A 53 26.13 12.92 26.12
CA THR A 53 25.36 12.83 27.37
C THR A 53 24.17 13.79 27.33
N THR A 54 24.38 15.04 26.91
CA THR A 54 23.31 16.03 26.74
C THR A 54 22.30 15.57 25.68
N GLY A 55 22.78 15.06 24.54
CA GLY A 55 21.91 14.48 23.50
C GLY A 55 21.11 13.28 24.00
N LYS A 56 21.68 12.42 24.84
CA LYS A 56 20.97 11.29 25.45
C LYS A 56 19.82 11.75 26.35
N TRP A 57 20.04 12.77 27.19
CA TRP A 57 18.99 13.33 28.04
C TRP A 57 17.87 13.99 27.25
N MET A 58 18.21 14.72 26.18
CA MET A 58 17.21 15.29 25.27
C MET A 58 16.41 14.20 24.55
N LEU A 59 17.04 13.09 24.17
CA LEU A 59 16.33 11.99 23.54
C LEU A 59 15.38 11.30 24.54
N TRP A 60 15.79 11.13 25.79
CA TRP A 60 14.91 10.58 26.83
C TRP A 60 13.66 11.43 27.09
N ILE A 61 13.81 12.77 27.14
CA ILE A 61 12.64 13.64 27.34
C ILE A 61 11.74 13.70 26.10
N TRP A 62 12.32 13.59 24.90
CA TRP A 62 11.58 13.49 23.64
C TRP A 62 10.75 12.22 23.55
N PHE A 63 11.22 11.09 24.09
CA PHE A 63 10.43 9.87 24.18
C PHE A 63 9.58 9.79 25.46
N GLY A 64 9.67 10.77 26.36
CA GLY A 64 8.97 10.78 27.64
C GLY A 64 9.44 9.68 28.61
N LEU A 65 10.65 9.15 28.42
CA LEU A 65 11.21 8.07 29.23
C LEU A 65 11.75 8.57 30.57
N ASP A 66 12.34 9.76 30.58
CA ASP A 66 13.00 10.33 31.76
C ASP A 66 13.12 11.86 31.68
N GLY A 67 13.01 12.52 32.84
CA GLY A 67 13.11 13.97 33.03
C GLY A 67 14.49 14.44 33.53
N THR A 68 15.44 13.52 33.74
CA THR A 68 16.79 13.84 34.25
C THR A 68 17.53 14.95 33.49
N GLY A 69 17.21 15.15 32.21
CA GLY A 69 17.74 16.26 31.43
C GLY A 69 17.37 17.66 31.95
N VAL A 70 16.20 17.81 32.59
CA VAL A 70 15.79 19.09 33.20
C VAL A 70 16.54 19.29 34.51
N ASP A 71 16.63 18.24 35.35
CA ASP A 71 17.30 18.31 36.65
C ASP A 71 18.81 18.59 36.51
N GLN A 72 19.46 18.06 35.46
CA GLN A 72 20.88 18.29 35.18
C GLN A 72 21.14 19.60 34.42
N SER A 73 20.10 20.23 33.85
CA SER A 73 20.28 21.46 33.07
C SER A 73 20.48 22.73 33.92
N VAL A 74 20.20 22.67 35.22
CA VAL A 74 20.47 23.78 36.17
C VAL A 74 21.97 24.04 36.34
N ASP A 75 22.81 23.03 36.12
CA ASP A 75 24.27 23.11 36.22
C ASP A 75 24.88 23.90 35.04
N PHE A 76 24.16 24.02 33.93
CA PHE A 76 24.59 24.83 32.77
C PHE A 76 24.32 26.31 33.01
N HIS A 77 23.07 26.63 33.34
CA HIS A 77 22.64 27.95 33.73
C HIS A 77 21.35 27.83 34.53
N LEU A 78 21.29 28.49 35.68
CA LEU A 78 20.21 28.35 36.67
C LEU A 78 18.78 28.48 36.08
N ILE A 79 18.63 29.29 35.02
CA ILE A 79 17.32 29.61 34.41
C ILE A 79 17.24 29.20 32.94
N LEU A 80 18.33 29.29 32.17
CA LEU A 80 18.27 29.15 30.70
C LEU A 80 18.30 27.67 30.28
N GLY A 81 19.11 26.84 30.96
CA GLY A 81 19.16 25.40 30.68
C GLY A 81 17.80 24.72 30.86
N PRO A 82 17.15 24.86 32.04
CA PRO A 82 15.83 24.28 32.28
C PRO A 82 14.75 24.83 31.34
N ALA A 83 14.79 26.14 31.04
CA ALA A 83 13.84 26.76 30.13
C ALA A 83 13.96 26.19 28.70
N LEU A 84 15.19 26.02 28.17
CA LEU A 84 15.40 25.39 26.86
C LEU A 84 14.93 23.93 26.84
N MET A 85 15.20 23.16 27.89
CA MET A 85 14.78 21.76 27.99
C MET A 85 13.26 21.60 28.04
N ILE A 86 12.57 22.45 28.80
CA ILE A 86 11.09 22.45 28.87
C ILE A 86 10.48 22.88 27.52
N ALA A 87 11.02 23.92 26.89
CA ALA A 87 10.56 24.37 25.57
C ALA A 87 10.73 23.27 24.52
N PHE A 88 11.86 22.57 24.53
CA PHE A 88 12.12 21.43 23.68
C PHE A 88 11.12 20.28 23.93
N ALA A 89 10.85 19.92 25.19
CA ALA A 89 9.89 18.88 25.52
C ALA A 89 8.46 19.22 25.06
N PHE A 90 8.05 20.49 25.21
CA PHE A 90 6.74 20.96 24.72
C PHE A 90 6.65 20.89 23.19
N LEU A 91 7.68 21.35 22.48
CA LEU A 91 7.73 21.30 21.02
C LEU A 91 7.79 19.86 20.48
N GLY A 92 8.58 18.98 21.11
CA GLY A 92 8.68 17.56 20.75
C GLY A 92 7.36 16.82 20.95
N ASN A 93 6.93 16.70 22.20
CA ASN A 93 5.85 15.79 22.58
C ASN A 93 4.47 16.33 22.19
N THR A 94 4.30 17.65 22.15
CA THR A 94 3.01 18.26 21.83
C THR A 94 2.95 18.68 20.37
N LEU A 95 3.85 19.58 19.93
CA LEU A 95 3.74 20.16 18.59
C LEU A 95 4.11 19.15 17.50
N PHE A 96 5.32 18.58 17.54
CA PHE A 96 5.81 17.71 16.47
C PHE A 96 5.00 16.43 16.35
N LEU A 97 4.70 15.76 17.48
CA LEU A 97 3.84 14.56 17.44
C LEU A 97 2.43 14.88 16.92
N THR A 98 1.81 16.00 17.34
CA THR A 98 0.47 16.36 16.86
C THR A 98 0.44 16.66 15.37
N ILE A 99 1.41 17.44 14.87
CA ILE A 99 1.49 17.76 13.44
C ILE A 99 1.79 16.49 12.62
N LEU A 100 2.64 15.60 13.12
CA LEU A 100 2.93 14.32 12.46
C LEU A 100 1.68 13.47 12.31
N VAL A 101 0.92 13.29 13.40
CA VAL A 101 -0.36 12.54 13.36
C VAL A 101 -1.37 13.24 12.45
N ALA A 102 -1.46 14.57 12.49
CA ALA A 102 -2.38 15.33 11.67
C ALA A 102 -2.05 15.22 10.17
N MET A 103 -0.78 15.32 9.78
CA MET A 103 -0.36 15.18 8.38
C MET A 103 -0.58 13.76 7.86
N LEU A 104 -0.20 12.74 8.62
CA LEU A 104 -0.46 11.33 8.25
C LEU A 104 -1.96 11.09 8.03
N THR A 105 -2.79 11.58 8.95
CA THR A 105 -4.25 11.43 8.85
C THR A 105 -4.81 12.17 7.64
N ASN A 106 -4.38 13.42 7.41
CA ASN A 106 -4.82 14.22 6.26
C ASN A 106 -4.44 13.54 4.94
N THR A 107 -3.20 13.07 4.82
CA THR A 107 -2.72 12.37 3.63
C THR A 107 -3.45 11.05 3.42
N PHE A 108 -3.68 10.27 4.48
CA PHE A 108 -4.50 9.06 4.41
C PHE A 108 -5.93 9.33 3.94
N SER A 109 -6.58 10.36 4.48
CA SER A 109 -7.94 10.75 4.08
C SER A 109 -8.02 11.15 2.62
N LYS A 110 -7.02 11.89 2.10
CA LYS A 110 -6.93 12.24 0.68
C LYS A 110 -6.77 11.00 -0.20
N ILE A 111 -5.89 10.08 0.18
CA ILE A 111 -5.65 8.84 -0.59
C ILE A 111 -6.94 8.01 -0.66
N ILE A 112 -7.64 7.80 0.45
CA ILE A 112 -8.90 7.04 0.46
C ILE A 112 -9.96 7.69 -0.41
N ALA A 113 -10.04 9.03 -0.43
CA ALA A 113 -11.03 9.74 -1.23
C ALA A 113 -10.86 9.47 -2.74
N ASP A 114 -9.63 9.37 -3.23
CA ASP A 114 -9.32 9.16 -4.64
C ASP A 114 -9.20 7.67 -5.03
N GLU A 115 -8.94 6.79 -4.06
CA GLU A 115 -8.66 5.37 -4.27
C GLU A 115 -9.81 4.61 -4.96
N ALA A 116 -11.06 4.90 -4.59
CA ALA A 116 -12.21 4.15 -5.10
C ALA A 116 -12.33 4.21 -6.64
N ALA A 117 -12.04 5.38 -7.22
CA ALA A 117 -12.03 5.57 -8.67
C ALA A 117 -10.81 4.90 -9.32
N GLU A 118 -9.62 5.02 -8.71
CA GLU A 118 -8.41 4.38 -9.24
C GLU A 118 -8.52 2.84 -9.22
N ILE A 119 -9.06 2.24 -8.16
CA ILE A 119 -9.27 0.78 -8.09
C ILE A 119 -10.21 0.34 -9.21
N GLN A 120 -11.33 1.04 -9.40
CA GLN A 120 -12.29 0.71 -10.44
C GLN A 120 -11.64 0.82 -11.82
N PHE A 121 -10.90 1.90 -12.09
CA PHE A 121 -10.16 2.07 -13.33
C PHE A 121 -9.11 0.97 -13.55
N ARG A 122 -8.27 0.65 -12.55
CA ARG A 122 -7.28 -0.44 -12.65
C ARG A 122 -7.94 -1.78 -12.92
N ARG A 123 -9.05 -2.09 -12.25
CA ARG A 123 -9.82 -3.32 -12.52
C ARG A 123 -10.37 -3.31 -13.93
N THR A 124 -10.94 -2.20 -14.38
CA THR A 124 -11.44 -2.07 -15.76
C THR A 124 -10.31 -2.26 -16.78
N VAL A 125 -9.15 -1.65 -16.57
CA VAL A 125 -7.97 -1.83 -17.44
C VAL A 125 -7.50 -3.27 -17.42
N LEU A 126 -7.38 -3.91 -16.26
CA LEU A 126 -7.00 -5.33 -16.17
C LEU A 126 -8.02 -6.24 -16.88
N THR A 127 -9.32 -5.96 -16.76
CA THR A 127 -10.34 -6.72 -17.50
C THR A 127 -10.28 -6.44 -18.99
N PHE A 128 -9.98 -5.21 -19.40
CA PHE A 128 -9.85 -4.84 -20.80
C PHE A 128 -8.61 -5.45 -21.43
N GLU A 129 -7.48 -5.45 -20.72
CA GLU A 129 -6.25 -6.16 -21.09
C GLU A 129 -6.50 -7.67 -21.16
N GLY A 130 -7.27 -8.23 -20.23
CA GLY A 130 -7.71 -9.63 -20.29
C GLY A 130 -8.55 -9.94 -21.53
N VAL A 131 -9.53 -9.09 -21.86
CA VAL A 131 -10.39 -9.24 -23.06
C VAL A 131 -9.62 -9.01 -24.37
N LYS A 132 -8.63 -8.12 -24.36
CA LYS A 132 -7.78 -7.82 -25.52
C LYS A 132 -6.61 -8.79 -25.68
N SER A 133 -6.27 -9.56 -24.64
CA SER A 133 -5.27 -10.62 -24.75
C SER A 133 -5.75 -11.63 -25.79
N ASP A 134 -4.96 -11.78 -26.86
CA ASP A 134 -5.31 -12.57 -28.03
C ASP A 134 -5.69 -14.00 -27.62
N ALA A 135 -6.60 -14.66 -28.34
CA ALA A 135 -7.18 -15.96 -27.98
C ALA A 135 -6.15 -17.08 -27.75
N ILE A 136 -4.88 -16.84 -28.10
CA ILE A 136 -3.71 -17.67 -27.76
C ILE A 136 -3.46 -17.79 -26.25
N PHE A 137 -3.97 -16.86 -25.42
CA PHE A 137 -3.79 -16.83 -23.95
C PHE A 137 -5.05 -17.23 -23.16
N ALA A 138 -6.15 -17.59 -23.82
CA ALA A 138 -7.38 -18.02 -23.15
C ALA A 138 -7.28 -19.43 -22.52
N TYR A 139 -6.08 -20.03 -22.49
CA TYR A 139 -5.84 -21.32 -21.89
C TYR A 139 -5.51 -21.18 -20.39
N PRO A 140 -5.95 -22.12 -19.53
CA PRO A 140 -5.53 -22.16 -18.14
C PRO A 140 -3.99 -22.16 -18.03
N PRO A 141 -3.41 -21.55 -16.98
CA PRO A 141 -1.99 -21.20 -16.92
C PRO A 141 -1.01 -22.34 -17.22
N ALA A 142 -1.36 -23.60 -16.91
CA ALA A 142 -0.55 -24.77 -17.23
C ALA A 142 -0.58 -25.18 -18.72
N CYS A 143 -1.69 -24.94 -19.44
CA CYS A 143 -1.83 -25.28 -20.86
C CYS A 143 -1.39 -24.15 -21.79
N ASN A 144 -1.29 -22.92 -21.29
CA ASN A 144 -0.82 -21.75 -22.03
C ASN A 144 0.63 -21.90 -22.54
N VAL A 145 1.52 -22.46 -21.71
CA VAL A 145 2.93 -22.69 -22.08
C VAL A 145 3.07 -23.75 -23.19
N LEU A 146 2.28 -24.83 -23.13
CA LEU A 146 2.23 -25.86 -24.17
C LEU A 146 1.63 -25.33 -25.47
N ALA A 147 0.57 -24.53 -25.40
CA ALA A 147 -0.01 -23.86 -26.56
C ALA A 147 1.00 -22.91 -27.20
N LEU A 148 1.75 -22.13 -26.41
CA LEU A 148 2.77 -21.20 -26.91
C LEU A 148 3.97 -21.92 -27.55
N LEU A 149 4.44 -23.03 -26.95
CA LEU A 149 5.51 -23.87 -27.49
C LEU A 149 5.13 -24.56 -28.82
N VAL A 150 3.86 -24.89 -29.03
CA VAL A 150 3.38 -25.61 -30.22
C VAL A 150 2.87 -24.66 -31.30
N LEU A 151 2.11 -23.62 -30.97
CA LEU A 151 1.52 -22.68 -31.95
C LEU A 151 2.54 -21.70 -32.54
N LEU A 152 3.56 -21.28 -31.78
CA LEU A 152 4.57 -20.34 -32.25
C LEU A 152 5.44 -20.91 -33.39
N PRO A 153 6.01 -22.13 -33.31
CA PRO A 153 6.76 -22.71 -34.43
C PRO A 153 5.86 -23.07 -35.61
N LEU A 154 4.61 -23.47 -35.36
CA LEU A 154 3.66 -23.86 -36.41
C LEU A 154 3.22 -22.67 -37.29
N LYS A 155 3.17 -21.47 -36.72
CA LYS A 155 2.89 -20.22 -37.47
C LYS A 155 3.94 -19.92 -38.53
N MET A 156 5.19 -20.32 -38.31
CA MET A 156 6.31 -20.05 -39.24
C MET A 156 6.32 -21.01 -40.45
N VAL A 157 5.59 -22.12 -40.38
CA VAL A 157 5.63 -23.20 -41.38
C VAL A 157 4.31 -23.30 -42.18
N VAL A 158 3.19 -22.79 -41.66
CA VAL A 158 1.85 -23.08 -42.18
C VAL A 158 1.13 -21.83 -42.73
N SER A 159 0.45 -21.98 -43.88
CA SER A 159 -0.32 -20.89 -44.49
C SER A 159 -1.56 -20.50 -43.66
N PRO A 160 -2.03 -19.24 -43.74
CA PRO A 160 -3.03 -18.66 -42.82
C PRO A 160 -4.33 -19.45 -42.66
N ARG A 161 -4.74 -20.23 -43.67
CA ARG A 161 -6.00 -20.97 -43.65
C ARG A 161 -5.92 -22.25 -42.82
N ARG A 162 -4.82 -23.01 -42.92
CA ARG A 162 -4.63 -24.27 -42.18
C ARG A 162 -4.31 -24.02 -40.71
N PHE A 163 -3.69 -22.87 -40.41
CA PHE A 163 -3.40 -22.44 -39.04
C PHE A 163 -4.69 -22.22 -38.24
N HIS A 164 -5.73 -21.66 -38.86
CA HIS A 164 -7.02 -21.42 -38.21
C HIS A 164 -7.70 -22.73 -37.78
N ASP A 165 -7.77 -23.72 -38.68
CA ASP A 165 -8.43 -25.01 -38.39
C ASP A 165 -7.73 -25.78 -37.26
N VAL A 166 -6.39 -25.77 -37.26
CA VAL A 166 -5.57 -26.43 -36.21
C VAL A 166 -5.72 -25.71 -34.88
N HIS A 167 -5.72 -24.38 -34.87
CA HIS A 167 -5.93 -23.60 -33.67
C HIS A 167 -7.31 -23.88 -33.05
N VAL A 168 -8.38 -23.87 -33.86
CA VAL A 168 -9.75 -24.16 -33.41
C VAL A 168 -9.89 -25.59 -32.87
N ALA A 169 -9.26 -26.57 -33.53
CA ALA A 169 -9.25 -27.95 -33.05
C ALA A 169 -8.53 -28.11 -31.69
N LEU A 170 -7.40 -27.43 -31.51
CA LEU A 170 -6.60 -27.48 -30.28
C LEU A 170 -7.30 -26.77 -29.11
N VAL A 171 -7.91 -25.61 -29.34
CA VAL A 171 -8.76 -24.93 -28.36
C VAL A 171 -9.88 -25.86 -27.89
N ARG A 172 -10.54 -26.54 -28.85
CA ARG A 172 -11.68 -27.41 -28.56
C ARG A 172 -11.27 -28.68 -27.81
N THR A 173 -10.13 -29.30 -28.12
CA THR A 173 -9.67 -30.49 -27.40
C THR A 173 -9.17 -30.19 -25.99
N VAL A 174 -8.52 -29.05 -25.77
CA VAL A 174 -8.03 -28.65 -24.44
C VAL A 174 -9.18 -28.19 -23.54
N ASN A 175 -10.18 -27.50 -24.08
CA ASN A 175 -11.30 -26.99 -23.27
C ASN A 175 -12.47 -27.99 -23.11
N ALA A 176 -12.58 -28.99 -23.99
CA ALA A 176 -13.57 -30.05 -23.90
C ALA A 176 -13.58 -30.81 -22.56
N PRO A 177 -12.45 -31.32 -22.01
CA PRO A 177 -12.46 -32.04 -20.74
C PRO A 177 -12.93 -31.16 -19.58
N THR A 178 -12.53 -29.89 -19.56
CA THR A 178 -12.94 -28.91 -18.54
C THR A 178 -14.43 -28.64 -18.60
N LEU A 179 -14.98 -28.39 -19.80
CA LEU A 179 -16.41 -28.20 -20.01
C LEU A 179 -17.22 -29.47 -19.69
N LEU A 180 -16.69 -30.65 -19.98
CA LEU A 180 -17.32 -31.94 -19.69
C LEU A 180 -17.35 -32.20 -18.17
N LEU A 181 -16.30 -31.82 -17.45
CA LEU A 181 -16.26 -31.85 -15.98
C LEU A 181 -17.28 -30.91 -15.35
N ILE A 182 -17.38 -29.67 -15.83
CA ILE A 182 -18.39 -28.70 -15.39
C ILE A 182 -19.80 -29.24 -15.69
N ALA A 183 -20.04 -29.74 -16.91
CA ALA A 183 -21.33 -30.30 -17.29
C ALA A 183 -21.73 -31.53 -16.45
N LEU A 184 -20.77 -32.40 -16.10
CA LEU A 184 -21.03 -33.52 -15.19
C LEU A 184 -21.31 -33.07 -13.76
N TYR A 185 -20.60 -32.04 -13.28
CA TYR A 185 -20.81 -31.46 -11.97
C TYR A 185 -22.18 -30.79 -11.86
N GLU A 186 -22.53 -29.93 -12.81
CA GLU A 186 -23.85 -29.31 -12.90
C GLU A 186 -24.94 -30.35 -13.09
N ARG A 187 -24.74 -31.36 -13.95
CA ARG A 187 -25.73 -32.42 -14.11
C ARG A 187 -25.93 -33.23 -12.84
N ARG A 188 -24.90 -33.45 -12.02
CA ARG A 188 -25.03 -34.14 -10.72
C ARG A 188 -25.68 -33.26 -9.66
N PHE A 189 -25.38 -31.96 -9.65
CA PHE A 189 -25.92 -31.02 -8.66
C PHE A 189 -27.36 -30.58 -8.99
N PHE A 190 -27.67 -30.31 -10.26
CA PHE A 190 -29.00 -29.93 -10.74
C PHE A 190 -29.92 -31.12 -11.06
N ALA A 191 -29.42 -32.34 -11.29
CA ALA A 191 -30.31 -33.53 -11.35
C ALA A 191 -30.96 -33.83 -9.99
N ALA A 192 -30.34 -33.41 -8.87
CA ALA A 192 -30.95 -33.48 -7.54
C ALA A 192 -31.98 -32.36 -7.28
N ARG A 193 -32.05 -31.32 -8.13
CA ARG A 193 -32.97 -30.17 -8.02
C ARG A 193 -33.78 -29.93 -9.29
N ARG A 194 -34.34 -30.98 -9.89
CA ARG A 194 -35.41 -30.82 -10.88
C ARG A 194 -36.79 -30.86 -10.19
N PRO A 195 -37.46 -29.73 -9.92
CA PRO A 195 -38.87 -29.66 -10.20
C PRO A 195 -39.01 -29.46 -11.71
N ALA A 196 -39.72 -30.37 -12.37
CA ALA A 196 -40.14 -30.17 -13.74
C ALA A 196 -41.15 -29.01 -13.77
N GLN A 197 -40.77 -27.80 -14.20
CA GLN A 197 -41.78 -26.77 -14.51
C GLN A 197 -41.32 -25.66 -15.47
N ALA A 198 -41.95 -25.68 -16.66
CA ALA A 198 -42.51 -24.54 -17.37
C ALA A 198 -41.61 -23.35 -17.81
N TRP A 199 -40.69 -23.60 -18.75
CA TRP A 199 -40.06 -22.51 -19.53
C TRP A 199 -40.89 -22.06 -20.77
N LEU A 200 -42.01 -22.71 -21.08
CA LEU A 200 -42.83 -22.38 -22.26
C LEU A 200 -43.96 -21.36 -22.02
N VAL A 201 -44.16 -20.85 -20.80
CA VAL A 201 -45.37 -20.04 -20.48
C VAL A 201 -45.12 -18.53 -20.33
N ASN A 202 -43.88 -18.04 -20.11
CA ASN A 202 -43.67 -16.66 -19.67
C ASN A 202 -43.07 -15.66 -20.68
N TRP A 203 -43.08 -15.95 -21.98
CA TRP A 203 -42.63 -14.98 -23.01
C TRP A 203 -43.77 -14.12 -23.59
N ARG A 204 -44.96 -14.13 -22.99
CA ARG A 204 -46.02 -13.18 -23.33
C ARG A 204 -46.10 -12.08 -22.27
N LEU A 205 -45.78 -10.86 -22.72
CA LEU A 205 -46.24 -9.58 -22.19
C LEU A 205 -45.56 -9.05 -20.90
N ALA A 206 -44.37 -8.50 -21.07
CA ALA A 206 -43.94 -7.27 -20.40
C ALA A 206 -43.14 -6.50 -21.47
N GLY A 207 -43.69 -5.54 -22.21
CA GLY A 207 -44.51 -4.44 -21.74
C GLY A 207 -43.92 -3.20 -22.38
N LEU A 208 -44.12 -3.07 -23.70
CA LEU A 208 -44.14 -1.76 -24.35
C LEU A 208 -45.18 -0.91 -23.64
N SER A 209 -44.77 0.21 -23.07
CA SER A 209 -45.45 1.53 -23.11
C SER A 209 -44.71 2.48 -22.15
N PRO A 210 -44.96 3.80 -22.22
CA PRO A 210 -44.14 4.82 -22.86
C PRO A 210 -43.34 5.67 -21.86
#